data_AF-A0A6B1GTL8-F1
#
_entry.id   AF-A0A6B1GTL8-F1
#
_cell.length_a   1.000
_cell.length_b   1.000
_cell.length_c   1.000
_cell.angle_alpha   90.00
_cell.angle_beta   90.00
_cell.angle_gamma   90.00
#
_symmetry.space_group_name_H-M   'P 1'
#
loop_
_entity.id
_entity.type
_entity.pdbx_description
1 polymer ?
#
loop_
_entity_poly.entity_id
_entity_poly.type
_entity_poly.pdbx_seq_one_letter_code
_entity_poly.pdbx_strand_id
1 'polypeptide(L)'
;RRGYGRRRLELDLRRRGADESAARSALETVDDEDELERAAAVAARFRSTHPSRDAAALARHLERRGFLPRTIGTVVFDSAGTS
;
A
#
# COMPACT_ATOMS: atom_id res chain seq x y z
N ARG A 1 0.55 -11.11 7.73
CA ARG A 1 0.66 -9.62 7.81
C ARG A 1 -0.62 -9.01 7.18
N ARG A 2 -1.32 -8.06 7.82
CA ARG A 2 -2.71 -7.63 7.44
C ARG A 2 -2.87 -6.81 6.12
N GLY A 3 -1.86 -6.73 5.25
CA GLY A 3 -1.97 -6.08 3.94
C GLY A 3 -2.22 -4.56 3.99
N TYR A 4 -1.64 -3.88 4.98
CA TYR A 4 -1.68 -2.41 5.11
C TYR A 4 -0.37 -1.79 4.63
N GLY A 5 -0.47 -0.62 4.01
CA GLY A 5 0.67 0.20 3.59
C GLY A 5 1.21 1.08 4.72
N ARG A 6 2.37 1.68 4.48
CA ARG A 6 3.19 2.39 5.48
C ARG A 6 2.44 3.48 6.22
N ARG A 7 1.62 4.30 5.53
CA ARG A 7 0.86 5.41 6.12
C ARG A 7 -0.16 4.93 7.16
N ARG A 8 -0.78 3.78 6.92
CA ARG A 8 -1.77 3.22 7.85
C ARG A 8 -1.09 2.58 9.06
N LEU A 9 0.08 1.99 8.87
CA LEU A 9 0.91 1.52 9.98
C LEU A 9 1.38 2.68 10.87
N GLU A 10 1.77 3.81 10.27
CA GLU A 10 2.13 5.04 11.00
C GLU A 10 0.98 5.55 11.87
N LEU A 11 -0.22 5.67 11.29
CA LEU A 11 -1.42 6.12 12.01
C LEU A 11 -1.77 5.19 13.17
N ASP A 12 -1.65 3.88 12.99
CA ASP A 12 -1.88 2.88 14.04
C ASP A 12 -0.84 2.99 15.17
N LEU A 13 0.44 3.26 14.84
CA LEU A 13 1.51 3.48 15.81
C LEU A 13 1.31 4.77 16.62
N ARG A 14 0.97 5.88 15.94
CA ARG A 14 0.66 7.16 16.58
C ARG A 14 -0.54 7.06 17.53
N ARG A 15 -1.61 6.35 17.13
CA ARG A 15 -2.77 6.08 18.00
C ARG A 15 -2.43 5.29 19.26
N ARG A 16 -1.36 4.50 19.23
CA ARG A 16 -0.89 3.70 20.38
C ARG A 16 0.08 4.48 21.28
N GLY A 17 0.27 5.78 21.04
CA GLY A 17 1.10 6.64 21.88
C GLY A 17 2.60 6.52 21.60
N ALA A 18 3.01 5.95 20.45
CA ALA A 18 4.40 5.97 20.04
C ALA A 18 4.81 7.41 19.68
N ASP A 19 5.97 7.84 20.20
CA ASP A 19 6.58 9.12 19.88
C ASP A 19 6.76 9.26 18.35
N GLU A 20 6.43 10.44 17.80
CA GLU A 20 6.41 10.69 16.35
C GLU A 20 7.76 10.38 15.68
N SER A 21 8.87 10.58 16.41
CA SER A 21 10.21 10.26 15.93
C SER A 21 10.47 8.75 15.86
N ALA A 22 9.95 7.99 16.83
CA ALA A 22 10.04 6.52 16.85
C ALA A 22 9.17 5.88 15.77
N ALA A 23 7.98 6.42 15.52
CA ALA A 23 7.10 5.97 14.44
C ALA A 23 7.74 6.20 13.07
N ARG A 24 8.35 7.38 12.83
CA ARG A 24 9.05 7.71 11.59
C ARG A 24 10.25 6.78 11.34
N SER A 25 11.09 6.56 12.37
CA SER A 25 12.28 5.71 12.27
C SER A 25 11.94 4.22 12.08
N ALA A 26 10.88 3.72 12.72
CA ALA A 26 10.36 2.37 12.50
C ALA A 26 9.76 2.17 11.09
N LEU A 27 9.42 3.26 10.39
CA LEU A 27 8.92 3.20 9.03
C LEU A 27 10.05 3.34 8.00
N GLU A 28 11.17 3.98 8.33
CA GLU A 28 12.37 3.99 7.48
C GLU A 28 12.99 2.61 7.30
N THR A 29 12.76 1.69 8.25
CA THR A 29 13.14 0.27 8.15
C THR A 29 12.16 -0.56 7.33
N VAL A 30 11.07 0.03 6.83
CA VAL A 30 10.19 -0.63 5.86
C VAL A 30 10.78 -0.39 4.48
N ASP A 31 11.51 -1.39 3.99
CA ASP A 31 12.10 -1.41 2.66
C ASP A 31 11.03 -1.12 1.58
N ASP A 32 11.41 -0.32 0.59
CA ASP A 32 10.51 0.08 -0.49
C ASP A 32 10.08 -1.12 -1.35
N GLU A 33 10.96 -2.11 -1.48
CA GLU A 33 10.70 -3.42 -2.11
C GLU A 33 9.61 -4.19 -1.34
N ASP A 34 9.70 -4.16 -0.02
CA ASP A 34 8.81 -4.83 0.92
C ASP A 34 7.41 -4.18 0.92
N GLU A 35 7.31 -2.87 0.67
CA GLU A 35 6.06 -2.15 0.46
C GLU A 35 5.44 -2.43 -0.92
N LEU A 36 6.27 -2.53 -1.96
CA LEU A 36 5.82 -2.85 -3.32
C LEU A 36 5.24 -4.26 -3.41
N GLU A 37 5.91 -5.26 -2.84
CA GLU A 37 5.43 -6.65 -2.82
C GLU A 37 4.05 -6.76 -2.15
N ARG A 38 3.88 -6.08 -1.00
CA ARG A 38 2.59 -6.03 -0.29
C ARG A 38 1.50 -5.33 -1.10
N ALA A 39 1.83 -4.24 -1.78
CA ALA A 39 0.89 -3.54 -2.64
C ALA A 39 0.47 -4.42 -3.84
N ALA A 40 1.42 -5.15 -4.45
CA ALA A 40 1.17 -6.07 -5.54
C ALA A 40 0.25 -7.23 -5.12
N ALA A 41 0.51 -7.85 -3.98
CA ALA A 41 -0.34 -8.92 -3.44
C ALA A 41 -1.78 -8.44 -3.16
N VAL A 42 -1.92 -7.23 -2.62
CA VAL A 42 -3.23 -6.59 -2.42
C VAL A 42 -3.93 -6.33 -3.75
N ALA A 43 -3.21 -5.84 -4.76
CA ALA A 43 -3.75 -5.55 -6.08
C ALA A 43 -4.22 -6.83 -6.79
N ALA A 44 -3.44 -7.90 -6.74
CA ALA A 44 -3.82 -9.21 -7.28
C ALA A 44 -5.13 -9.71 -6.68
N ARG A 45 -5.26 -9.64 -5.35
CA ARG A 45 -6.51 -10.02 -4.67
C ARG A 45 -7.68 -9.12 -5.04
N PHE A 46 -7.45 -7.81 -5.19
CA PHE A 46 -8.50 -6.87 -5.60
C PHE A 46 -9.02 -7.21 -7.00
N ARG A 47 -8.13 -7.45 -7.96
CA ARG A 47 -8.50 -7.85 -9.33
C ARG A 47 -9.26 -9.17 -9.38
N SER A 48 -8.82 -10.17 -8.62
CA SER A 48 -9.50 -11.47 -8.54
C SER A 48 -10.94 -11.35 -8.00
N THR A 49 -11.18 -10.40 -7.08
CA THR A 49 -12.50 -10.18 -6.46
C THR A 49 -13.35 -9.15 -7.20
N HIS A 50 -12.74 -8.29 -8.01
CA HIS A 50 -13.39 -7.18 -8.69
C HIS A 50 -12.85 -7.02 -10.14
N PRO A 51 -13.04 -8.01 -11.02
CA PRO A 51 -12.41 -8.03 -12.35
C PRO A 51 -12.88 -6.90 -13.28
N SER A 52 -14.07 -6.34 -13.05
CA SER A 52 -14.64 -5.24 -13.85
C SER A 52 -14.23 -3.84 -13.37
N ARG A 53 -13.45 -3.74 -12.29
CA ARG A 53 -13.02 -2.45 -11.75
C ARG A 53 -11.76 -1.96 -12.45
N ASP A 54 -11.76 -0.67 -12.76
CA ASP A 54 -10.67 -0.01 -13.45
C ASP A 54 -9.45 0.27 -12.53
N ALA A 55 -8.39 0.72 -13.17
CA ALA A 55 -7.15 1.16 -12.52
C ALA A 55 -7.39 2.23 -11.43
N ALA A 56 -8.35 3.14 -11.64
CA ALA A 56 -8.68 4.19 -10.69
C ALA A 56 -9.30 3.63 -9.40
N ALA A 57 -10.18 2.63 -9.51
CA ALA A 57 -10.74 1.94 -8.36
C ALA A 57 -9.67 1.17 -7.56
N LEU A 58 -8.71 0.55 -8.26
CA LEU A 58 -7.55 -0.09 -7.62
C LEU A 58 -6.67 0.94 -6.88
N ALA A 59 -6.36 2.07 -7.50
CA ALA A 59 -5.57 3.14 -6.88
C ALA A 59 -6.21 3.64 -5.59
N ARG A 60 -7.52 3.95 -5.61
CA ARG A 60 -8.28 4.38 -4.43
C ARG A 60 -8.32 3.30 -3.34
N HIS A 61 -8.34 2.02 -3.73
CA HIS A 61 -8.30 0.92 -2.78
C HIS A 61 -6.95 0.80 -2.06
N LEU A 62 -5.85 0.98 -2.79
CA LEU A 62 -4.50 0.98 -2.23
C LEU A 62 -4.27 2.21 -1.34
N GLU A 63 -4.77 3.39 -1.76
CA GLU A 63 -4.71 4.61 -0.96
C GLU A 63 -5.41 4.43 0.41
N ARG A 64 -6.64 3.87 0.42
CA ARG A 64 -7.37 3.57 1.68
C ARG A 64 -6.65 2.55 2.57
N ARG A 65 -5.77 1.73 1.99
CA ARG A 65 -4.89 0.81 2.73
C ARG A 65 -3.61 1.46 3.21
N GLY A 66 -3.32 2.69 2.78
CA GLY A 66 -2.21 3.51 3.26
C GLY A 66 -0.89 3.29 2.52
N PHE A 67 -0.93 2.77 1.29
CA PHE A 67 0.26 2.68 0.44
C PHE A 67 0.68 4.06 -0.07
N LEU A 68 1.97 4.26 -0.30
CA LEU A 68 2.52 5.52 -0.80
C LEU A 68 2.12 5.78 -2.27
N PRO A 69 1.96 7.05 -2.69
CA PRO A 69 1.58 7.40 -4.06
C PRO A 69 2.49 6.78 -5.13
N ARG A 70 3.81 6.77 -4.90
CA ARG A 70 4.79 6.15 -5.81
C ARG A 70 4.53 4.65 -6.01
N THR A 71 4.30 3.92 -4.91
CA THR A 71 4.02 2.48 -4.94
C THR A 71 2.70 2.18 -5.63
N ILE A 72 1.68 3.01 -5.38
CA ILE A 72 0.38 2.91 -6.05
C ILE A 72 0.56 3.08 -7.56
N GLY A 73 1.28 4.11 -7.99
CA GLY A 73 1.58 4.37 -9.39
C GLY A 73 2.25 3.17 -10.07
N THR A 74 3.31 2.63 -9.46
CA THR A 74 4.03 1.45 -9.98
C THR A 74 3.11 0.25 -10.14
N VAL A 75 2.33 -0.11 -9.11
CA VAL A 75 1.46 -1.30 -9.14
C VAL A 75 0.30 -1.16 -10.13
N VAL A 76 -0.26 0.04 -10.25
CA VAL A 76 -1.35 0.31 -11.18
C VAL A 76 -0.82 0.30 -12.63
N PHE A 77 0.33 0.91 -12.89
CA PHE A 77 0.95 0.95 -14.20
C PHE A 77 1.39 -0.44 -14.68
N ASP A 78 2.06 -1.21 -13.83
CA ASP A 78 2.48 -2.59 -14.12
C ASP A 78 1.28 -3.46 -14.54
N SER A 79 0.14 -3.28 -13.86
CA SER A 79 -1.09 -4.00 -14.19
C SER A 79 -1.79 -3.56 -15.49
N ALA A 80 -1.45 -2.39 -16.04
CA ALA A 80 -1.97 -1.91 -17.31
C ALA A 80 -1.07 -2.31 -18.51
N GLY A 81 0.20 -2.64 -18.26
CA GLY A 81 1.18 -3.00 -19.29
C GLY A 81 1.22 -4.48 -19.66
N THR A 82 0.46 -5.36 -18.98
CA THR A 82 0.38 -6.80 -19.28
C THR A 82 -0.81 -7.15 -20.19
N SER A 83 -1.14 -6.32 -21.18
CA SER A 83 -2.21 -6.57 -22.16
C SER A 83 -1.68 -6.57 -23.58
#